data_AF-A0A7S3I8X4-F1
#
_entry.id   AF-A0A7S3I8X4-F1
#
_cell.length_a   1.000
_cell.length_b   1.000
_cell.length_c   1.000
_cell.angle_alpha   90.00
_cell.angle_beta   90.00
_cell.angle_gamma   90.00
#
_symmetry.space_group_name_H-M   'P 1'
#
loop_
_entity.id
_entity.type
_entity.pdbx_description
1 polymer ?
#
loop_
_entity_poly.entity_id
_entity_poly.type
_entity_poly.pdbx_seq_one_letter_code
_entity_poly.pdbx_strand_id
1 'polypeptide(L)'
;FSCTPGFDCSKKTGVALYEQHPCPGGKYCSVEEQYVPTDCTEGTYYNKLRGIAPGSCYQCPEGYHCKKGSINPVKCSSGHICPIGTAAEVPCPEGTYNPYPNSHRIQDCLRCPAGHYCKEGSTVPIPCGPGTYNPYQGASKSESCYPCLAGYACVGM
;
A
#
# COMPACT_ATOMS: atom_id res chain seq x y z
N PHE A 1 -42.93 1.63 3.32
CA PHE A 1 -41.96 1.18 2.30
C PHE A 1 -40.68 0.81 3.00
N SER A 2 -40.26 -0.45 2.95
CA SER A 2 -39.03 -0.95 3.59
C SER A 2 -37.92 -1.08 2.55
N CYS A 3 -36.77 -0.45 2.81
CA CYS A 3 -35.55 -0.75 2.09
C CYS A 3 -34.97 -2.05 2.65
N THR A 4 -34.53 -2.97 1.79
CA THR A 4 -33.88 -4.21 2.24
C THR A 4 -32.39 -3.99 2.50
N PRO A 5 -31.81 -4.60 3.56
CA PRO A 5 -30.37 -4.56 3.80
C PRO A 5 -29.55 -4.97 2.57
N GLY A 6 -28.46 -4.23 2.32
CA GLY A 6 -27.57 -4.49 1.17
C GLY A 6 -28.10 -3.93 -0.15
N PHE A 7 -29.13 -3.10 -0.11
CA PHE A 7 -29.54 -2.28 -1.23
C PHE A 7 -29.34 -0.81 -0.89
N ASP A 8 -28.93 -0.05 -1.90
CA ASP A 8 -29.11 1.37 -1.91
C ASP A 8 -30.42 1.72 -2.59
N CYS A 9 -30.85 2.92 -2.27
CA CYS A 9 -32.24 3.13 -2.05
C CYS A 9 -32.37 4.64 -2.35
N SER A 10 -32.86 4.96 -3.55
CA SER A 10 -32.91 6.32 -4.08
C SER A 10 -34.34 6.71 -4.47
N LYS A 11 -34.83 7.88 -4.02
CA LYS A 11 -36.18 8.38 -4.37
C LYS A 11 -36.22 8.75 -5.85
N LYS A 12 -37.12 8.14 -6.62
CA LYS A 12 -37.42 8.63 -7.97
C LYS A 12 -38.19 9.94 -7.89
N THR A 13 -37.67 10.98 -8.53
CA THR A 13 -38.37 12.25 -8.68
C THR A 13 -39.70 12.03 -9.40
N GLY A 14 -40.80 12.44 -8.76
CA GLY A 14 -42.15 12.37 -9.35
C GLY A 14 -42.95 11.09 -9.08
N VAL A 15 -42.45 10.14 -8.27
CA VAL A 15 -43.20 8.93 -7.89
C VAL A 15 -43.02 8.60 -6.41
N ALA A 16 -44.06 8.11 -5.74
CA ALA A 16 -44.00 7.62 -4.35
C ALA A 16 -43.34 6.22 -4.23
N LEU A 17 -42.43 5.89 -5.15
CA LEU A 17 -41.75 4.60 -5.25
C LEU A 17 -40.24 4.81 -5.17
N TYR A 18 -39.58 3.87 -4.51
CA TYR A 18 -38.15 3.88 -4.26
C TYR A 18 -37.51 2.81 -5.12
N GLU A 19 -36.51 3.17 -5.91
CA GLU A 19 -35.76 2.18 -6.69
C GLU A 19 -34.66 1.60 -5.81
N GLN A 20 -34.57 0.26 -5.79
CA GLN A 20 -33.56 -0.45 -5.02
C GLN A 20 -32.48 -0.96 -5.97
N HIS A 21 -31.24 -0.54 -5.74
CA HIS A 21 -30.08 -1.04 -6.44
C HIS A 21 -29.18 -1.82 -5.48
N PRO A 22 -28.57 -2.94 -5.90
CA PRO A 22 -27.63 -3.67 -5.06
C PRO A 22 -26.50 -2.75 -4.61
N CYS A 23 -26.23 -2.72 -3.30
CA CYS A 23 -25.14 -1.91 -2.78
C CYS A 23 -23.83 -2.31 -3.48
N PRO A 24 -23.10 -1.39 -4.12
CA PRO A 24 -21.97 -1.74 -4.96
C PRO A 24 -20.76 -2.22 -4.15
N GLY A 25 -19.82 -2.88 -4.84
CA GLY A 25 -18.53 -3.22 -4.26
C GLY A 25 -17.79 -1.99 -3.77
N GLY A 26 -16.92 -2.18 -2.78
CA GLY A 26 -16.20 -1.13 -2.08
C GLY A 26 -17.07 -0.32 -1.11
N LYS A 27 -18.38 -0.63 -1.01
CA LYS A 27 -19.33 0.08 -0.16
C LYS A 27 -20.21 -0.87 0.64
N TYR A 28 -20.86 -0.30 1.66
CA TYR A 28 -21.93 -0.92 2.42
C TYR A 28 -23.10 0.04 2.58
N CYS A 29 -24.30 -0.50 2.72
CA CYS A 29 -25.55 0.25 2.84
C CYS A 29 -26.25 -0.22 4.12
N SER A 30 -26.09 0.54 5.20
CA SER A 30 -26.62 0.22 6.54
C SER A 30 -27.85 1.04 6.89
N VAL A 31 -28.60 0.60 7.91
CA VAL A 31 -29.77 1.33 8.43
C VAL A 31 -29.38 2.69 9.01
N GLU A 32 -28.21 2.75 9.66
CA GLU A 32 -27.66 3.97 10.27
C GLU A 32 -27.40 5.06 9.22
N GLU A 33 -26.88 4.65 8.07
CA GLU A 33 -26.63 5.52 6.91
C GLU A 33 -27.86 5.66 6.00
N GLN A 34 -29.06 5.33 6.51
CA GLN A 34 -30.31 5.40 5.75
C GLN A 34 -30.25 4.68 4.38
N TYR A 35 -29.48 3.59 4.30
CA TYR A 35 -29.23 2.83 3.07
C TYR A 35 -28.52 3.63 1.97
N VAL A 36 -27.81 4.70 2.33
CA VAL A 36 -26.90 5.43 1.44
C VAL A 36 -25.60 4.61 1.28
N PRO A 37 -25.04 4.49 0.07
CA PRO A 37 -23.77 3.78 -0.14
C PRO A 37 -22.59 4.47 0.54
N THR A 38 -22.08 3.85 1.60
CA THR A 38 -20.92 4.35 2.35
C THR A 38 -19.69 3.54 2.00
N ASP A 39 -18.57 4.23 1.74
CA ASP A 39 -17.30 3.58 1.41
C ASP A 39 -16.77 2.73 2.56
N CYS A 40 -16.23 1.56 2.21
CA CYS A 40 -15.31 0.85 3.08
C CYS A 40 -14.16 1.76 3.48
N THR A 41 -13.77 1.72 4.76
CA THR A 41 -12.66 2.50 5.29
C THR A 41 -11.34 2.09 4.65
N GLU A 42 -10.35 2.97 4.71
CA GLU A 42 -9.00 2.62 4.28
C GLU A 42 -8.45 1.40 5.04
N GLY A 43 -7.58 0.63 4.39
CA GLY A 43 -7.12 -0.67 4.90
C GLY A 43 -8.17 -1.79 4.79
N THR A 44 -9.33 -1.53 4.20
CA THR A 44 -10.37 -2.52 3.93
C THR A 44 -10.87 -2.44 2.49
N TYR A 45 -11.50 -3.52 2.02
CA TYR A 45 -12.07 -3.60 0.67
C TYR A 45 -13.33 -4.46 0.67
N TYR A 46 -14.15 -4.34 -0.38
CA TYR A 46 -15.27 -5.25 -0.58
C TYR A 46 -15.47 -5.56 -2.06
N ASN A 47 -15.19 -6.80 -2.47
CA ASN A 47 -15.24 -7.21 -3.87
C ASN A 47 -16.58 -7.84 -4.29
N LYS A 48 -17.58 -7.82 -3.41
CA LYS A 48 -18.92 -8.36 -3.66
C LYS A 48 -19.95 -7.23 -3.72
N LEU A 49 -21.16 -7.57 -4.13
CA LEU A 49 -22.32 -6.68 -4.00
C LEU A 49 -23.03 -6.92 -2.67
N ARG A 50 -23.89 -5.97 -2.31
CA ARG A 50 -24.85 -6.04 -1.20
C ARG A 50 -24.20 -6.02 0.19
N GLY A 51 -23.16 -5.21 0.38
CA GLY A 51 -22.62 -4.92 1.70
C GLY A 51 -23.68 -4.28 2.61
N ILE A 52 -23.85 -4.80 3.82
CA ILE A 52 -24.96 -4.42 4.73
C ILE A 52 -24.53 -3.53 5.89
N ALA A 53 -23.24 -3.51 6.20
CA ALA A 53 -22.65 -2.85 7.36
C ALA A 53 -21.13 -2.71 7.20
N PRO A 54 -20.44 -1.89 8.01
CA PRO A 54 -18.98 -1.75 7.97
C PRO A 54 -18.25 -3.09 8.07
N GLY A 55 -18.76 -4.03 8.88
CA GLY A 55 -18.21 -5.38 9.02
C GLY A 55 -18.31 -6.27 7.76
N SER A 56 -18.99 -5.81 6.70
CA SER A 56 -18.95 -6.48 5.40
C SER A 56 -17.60 -6.31 4.70
N CYS A 57 -16.88 -5.21 4.99
CA CYS A 57 -15.59 -4.91 4.40
C CYS A 57 -14.52 -5.85 4.95
N TYR A 58 -13.78 -6.49 4.05
CA TYR A 58 -12.66 -7.37 4.38
C TYR A 58 -11.39 -6.55 4.63
N GLN A 59 -10.57 -6.96 5.61
CA GLN A 59 -9.24 -6.37 5.78
C GLN A 59 -8.40 -6.56 4.52
N CYS A 60 -7.61 -5.55 4.17
CA CYS A 60 -6.68 -5.65 3.05
C CYS A 60 -5.67 -6.77 3.32
N PRO A 61 -5.49 -7.75 2.42
CA PRO A 61 -4.58 -8.86 2.63
C PRO A 61 -3.12 -8.39 2.64
N GLU A 62 -2.26 -9.14 3.30
CA GLU A 62 -0.81 -8.89 3.28
C GLU A 62 -0.26 -8.91 1.86
N GLY A 63 0.68 -8.01 1.56
CA GLY A 63 1.24 -7.79 0.24
C GLY A 63 0.38 -6.91 -0.67
N TYR A 64 -0.72 -6.36 -0.14
CA TYR A 64 -1.62 -5.46 -0.84
C TYR A 64 -1.99 -4.24 0.00
N HIS A 65 -2.40 -3.17 -0.66
CA HIS A 65 -2.94 -1.98 -0.03
C HIS A 65 -4.34 -1.63 -0.58
N CYS A 66 -5.17 -1.03 0.27
CA CYS A 66 -6.57 -0.74 -0.03
C CYS A 66 -6.91 0.69 0.39
N LYS A 67 -7.11 1.58 -0.58
CA LYS A 67 -7.62 2.94 -0.34
C LYS A 67 -9.10 2.89 0.06
N LYS A 68 -9.62 3.98 0.62
CA LYS A 68 -11.07 4.13 0.88
C LYS A 68 -11.90 3.77 -0.35
N GLY A 69 -12.94 2.96 -0.16
CA GLY A 69 -13.83 2.52 -1.24
C GLY A 69 -13.24 1.46 -2.18
N SER A 70 -12.15 0.78 -1.80
CA SER A 70 -11.53 -0.23 -2.66
C SER A 70 -12.45 -1.42 -2.92
N ILE A 71 -12.64 -1.75 -4.19
CA ILE A 71 -13.33 -2.98 -4.61
C ILE A 71 -12.34 -4.15 -4.58
N ASN A 72 -11.13 -3.94 -5.09
CA ASN A 72 -10.09 -4.96 -5.16
C ASN A 72 -8.81 -4.43 -4.50
N PRO A 73 -8.07 -5.28 -3.74
CA PRO A 73 -6.76 -4.91 -3.21
C PRO A 73 -5.76 -4.64 -4.33
N VAL A 74 -4.86 -3.69 -4.12
CA VAL A 74 -3.79 -3.33 -5.07
C VAL A 74 -2.47 -3.88 -4.56
N LYS A 75 -1.68 -4.52 -5.43
CA LYS A 75 -0.39 -5.13 -5.06
C LYS A 75 0.58 -4.09 -4.53
N CYS A 76 1.32 -4.45 -3.49
CA CYS A 76 2.42 -3.63 -2.99
C CYS A 76 3.56 -3.56 -4.01
N SER A 77 4.01 -2.35 -4.31
CA SER A 77 5.09 -2.07 -5.23
C SER A 77 6.45 -2.44 -4.61
N SER A 78 7.44 -2.72 -5.45
CA SER A 78 8.83 -2.84 -5.01
C SER A 78 9.27 -1.57 -4.27
N GLY A 79 10.23 -1.71 -3.36
CA GLY A 79 10.70 -0.63 -2.49
C GLY A 79 9.79 -0.39 -1.29
N HIS A 80 8.65 -1.09 -1.20
CA HIS A 80 7.66 -0.93 -0.15
C HIS A 80 7.26 -2.27 0.48
N ILE A 81 6.52 -2.18 1.58
CA ILE A 81 5.89 -3.29 2.29
C ILE A 81 4.44 -2.94 2.58
N CYS A 82 3.58 -3.96 2.57
CA CYS A 82 2.17 -3.82 2.89
C CYS A 82 1.74 -4.93 3.87
N PRO A 83 1.85 -4.70 5.19
CA PRO A 83 1.25 -5.58 6.19
C PRO A 83 -0.28 -5.73 6.00
N ILE A 84 -0.90 -6.66 6.72
CA ILE A 84 -2.37 -6.79 6.72
C ILE A 84 -3.05 -5.48 7.14
N GLY A 85 -4.14 -5.11 6.46
CA GLY A 85 -4.90 -3.90 6.74
C GLY A 85 -4.24 -2.60 6.26
N THR A 86 -3.24 -2.68 5.38
CA THR A 86 -2.53 -1.50 4.87
C THR A 86 -3.41 -0.66 3.96
N ALA A 87 -3.54 0.63 4.26
CA ALA A 87 -4.25 1.61 3.43
C ALA A 87 -3.41 2.10 2.24
N ALA A 88 -2.15 2.40 2.53
CA ALA A 88 -1.16 2.92 1.59
C ALA A 88 0.18 2.23 1.84
N GLU A 89 0.92 1.98 0.76
CA GLU A 89 2.22 1.31 0.81
C GLU A 89 3.19 1.99 1.79
N VAL A 90 3.96 1.20 2.53
CA VAL A 90 4.96 1.70 3.48
C VAL A 90 6.34 1.55 2.84
N PRO A 91 7.09 2.64 2.61
CA PRO A 91 8.40 2.53 1.99
C PRO A 91 9.38 1.79 2.91
N CYS A 92 10.30 1.04 2.32
CA CYS A 92 11.45 0.52 3.05
C CYS A 92 12.29 1.69 3.58
N PRO A 93 12.73 1.63 4.85
CA PRO A 93 13.48 2.71 5.46
C PRO A 93 14.82 2.94 4.75
N GLU A 94 15.36 4.15 4.89
CA GLU A 94 16.69 4.48 4.39
C GLU A 94 17.75 3.48 4.90
N GLY A 95 18.77 3.21 4.08
CA GLY A 95 19.74 2.14 4.34
C GLY A 95 19.23 0.73 4.04
N THR A 96 17.99 0.60 3.56
CA THR A 96 17.44 -0.66 3.05
C THR A 96 16.81 -0.48 1.67
N TYR A 97 16.59 -1.58 0.97
CA TYR A 97 15.92 -1.62 -0.33
C TYR A 97 15.08 -2.88 -0.44
N ASN A 98 14.09 -2.88 -1.32
CA ASN A 98 13.31 -4.08 -1.62
C ASN A 98 13.08 -4.21 -3.13
N PRO A 99 13.66 -5.23 -3.80
CA PRO A 99 13.49 -5.41 -5.22
C PRO A 99 12.17 -6.11 -5.59
N TYR A 100 11.44 -6.65 -4.61
CA TYR A 100 10.28 -7.51 -4.86
C TYR A 100 8.95 -6.78 -4.63
N PRO A 101 7.96 -6.97 -5.52
CA PRO A 101 6.59 -6.58 -5.24
C PRO A 101 5.94 -7.57 -4.25
N ASN A 102 4.75 -7.23 -3.74
CA ASN A 102 3.97 -8.03 -2.79
C ASN A 102 4.66 -8.33 -1.44
N SER A 103 5.70 -7.58 -1.10
CA SER A 103 6.30 -7.66 0.24
C SER A 103 5.35 -7.11 1.30
N HIS A 104 5.46 -7.64 2.50
CA HIS A 104 4.50 -7.38 3.58
C HIS A 104 5.15 -7.29 4.96
N ARG A 105 6.45 -7.56 5.05
CA ARG A 105 7.20 -7.55 6.30
C ARG A 105 8.36 -6.59 6.18
N ILE A 106 8.68 -5.89 7.27
CA ILE A 106 9.87 -5.03 7.30
C ILE A 106 11.17 -5.81 7.07
N GLN A 107 11.17 -7.12 7.37
CA GLN A 107 12.27 -8.02 7.09
C GLN A 107 12.47 -8.28 5.59
N ASP A 108 11.49 -7.97 4.74
CA ASP A 108 11.62 -8.01 3.28
C ASP A 108 12.46 -6.83 2.76
N CYS A 109 12.68 -5.79 3.58
CA CYS A 109 13.61 -4.70 3.28
C CYS A 109 15.05 -5.14 3.57
N LEU A 110 15.79 -5.41 2.51
CA LEU A 110 17.18 -5.87 2.55
C LEU A 110 18.12 -4.72 2.90
N ARG A 111 19.12 -4.97 3.76
CA ARG A 111 20.15 -3.95 4.05
C ARG A 111 20.91 -3.59 2.78
N CYS A 112 21.18 -2.31 2.61
CA CYS A 112 21.97 -1.84 1.48
C CYS A 112 23.36 -2.50 1.51
N PRO A 113 23.82 -3.12 0.41
CA PRO A 113 25.12 -3.78 0.38
C PRO A 113 26.27 -2.78 0.52
N ALA A 114 27.45 -3.27 0.89
CA ALA A 114 28.67 -2.48 0.84
C ALA A 114 28.91 -1.95 -0.59
N GLY A 115 29.57 -0.81 -0.71
CA GLY A 115 29.78 -0.11 -1.97
C GLY A 115 28.56 0.66 -2.50
N HIS A 116 27.42 0.59 -1.83
CA HIS A 116 26.18 1.25 -2.23
C HIS A 116 25.56 2.06 -1.10
N TYR A 117 24.57 2.89 -1.44
CA TYR A 117 23.64 3.52 -0.53
C TYR A 117 22.19 3.42 -1.03
N CYS A 118 21.24 3.43 -0.11
CA CYS A 118 19.83 3.21 -0.40
C CYS A 118 18.98 4.28 0.29
N LYS A 119 18.26 5.08 -0.48
CA LYS A 119 17.29 6.06 0.03
C LYS A 119 16.00 5.35 0.46
N GLU A 120 15.16 6.03 1.22
CA GLU A 120 13.80 5.53 1.52
C GLU A 120 13.06 5.13 0.23
N GLY A 121 12.41 3.97 0.25
CA GLY A 121 11.66 3.45 -0.90
C GLY A 121 12.51 2.90 -2.05
N SER A 122 13.82 2.68 -1.83
CA SER A 122 14.70 2.16 -2.90
C SER A 122 14.29 0.75 -3.34
N THR A 123 14.19 0.55 -4.65
CA THR A 123 13.99 -0.77 -5.26
C THR A 123 15.31 -1.46 -5.57
N VAL A 124 16.37 -0.67 -5.75
CA VAL A 124 17.72 -1.12 -6.07
C VAL A 124 18.74 -0.28 -5.29
N PRO A 125 19.87 -0.87 -4.86
CA PRO A 125 20.97 -0.11 -4.27
C PRO A 125 21.59 0.87 -5.28
N ILE A 126 22.02 2.03 -4.80
CA ILE A 126 22.68 3.05 -5.64
C ILE A 126 24.19 2.97 -5.38
N PRO A 127 25.04 2.72 -6.40
CA PRO A 127 26.47 2.56 -6.19
C PRO A 127 27.12 3.86 -5.73
N CYS A 128 28.17 3.72 -4.91
CA CYS A 128 29.05 4.84 -4.57
C CYS A 128 29.73 5.37 -5.84
N GLY A 129 29.95 6.69 -5.88
CA GLY A 129 30.59 7.34 -7.02
C GLY A 129 32.04 6.85 -7.24
N PRO A 130 32.59 7.00 -8.46
CA PRO A 130 33.96 6.60 -8.75
C PRO A 130 34.97 7.21 -7.76
N GLY A 131 35.91 6.39 -7.27
CA GLY A 131 36.90 6.83 -6.28
C GLY A 131 36.36 6.92 -4.84
N THR A 132 35.12 6.52 -4.60
CA THR A 132 34.51 6.44 -3.27
C THR A 132 33.97 5.02 -2.99
N TYR A 133 33.92 4.64 -1.72
CA TYR A 133 33.44 3.33 -1.28
C TYR A 133 32.94 3.37 0.16
N ASN A 134 31.94 2.55 0.48
CA ASN A 134 31.52 2.27 1.86
C ASN A 134 31.72 0.78 2.18
N PRO A 135 32.60 0.41 3.13
CA PRO A 135 32.82 -0.99 3.49
C PRO A 135 31.67 -1.61 4.31
N TYR A 136 30.74 -0.80 4.81
CA TYR A 136 29.67 -1.23 5.70
C TYR A 136 28.34 -1.35 4.95
N GLN A 137 27.51 -2.29 5.40
CA GLN A 137 26.12 -2.39 4.96
C GLN A 137 25.24 -1.33 5.63
N GLY A 138 24.14 -0.99 4.96
CA GLY A 138 23.11 -0.11 5.50
C GLY A 138 23.38 1.38 5.32
N ALA A 139 24.21 1.75 4.35
CA ALA A 139 24.40 3.16 4.01
C ALA A 139 23.11 3.75 3.44
N SER A 140 22.66 4.87 3.99
CA SER A 140 21.41 5.52 3.56
C SER A 140 21.60 6.62 2.51
N LYS A 141 22.83 7.14 2.38
CA LYS A 141 23.12 8.33 1.59
C LYS A 141 24.53 8.30 1.00
N SER A 142 24.75 9.10 -0.04
CA SER A 142 26.02 9.20 -0.77
C SER A 142 27.17 9.72 0.11
N GLU A 143 26.89 10.50 1.15
CA GLU A 143 27.91 11.01 2.08
C GLU A 143 28.53 9.90 2.93
N SER A 144 27.93 8.72 2.96
CA SER A 144 28.52 7.54 3.58
C SER A 144 29.54 6.85 2.66
N CYS A 145 29.73 7.31 1.42
CA CYS A 145 30.77 6.85 0.52
C CYS A 145 32.06 7.65 0.79
N TYR A 146 33.07 6.99 1.34
CA TYR A 146 34.34 7.62 1.70
C TYR A 146 35.33 7.54 0.53
N PRO A 147 36.21 8.55 0.35
CA PRO A 147 37.25 8.47 -0.67
C PRO A 147 38.19 7.29 -0.37
N CYS A 148 38.64 6.62 -1.43
CA CYS A 148 39.65 5.56 -1.31
C CYS A 148 40.97 6.14 -0.78
N LEU A 149 41.76 5.31 -0.09
CA LEU A 149 43.12 5.66 0.34
C LEU A 149 43.96 6.11 -0.87
N ALA A 150 44.77 7.14 -0.68
CA ALA A 150 45.66 7.65 -1.72
C ALA A 150 46.54 6.52 -2.27
N GLY A 151 46.46 6.27 -3.58
CA GLY A 151 47.17 5.19 -4.26
C GLY A 151 46.36 3.90 -4.48
N TYR A 152 45.11 3.80 -3.99
CA TYR A 152 44.22 2.66 -4.22
C TYR A 152 42.98 3.06 -5.02
N ALA A 153 42.56 2.20 -5.95
CA ALA A 153 41.30 2.34 -6.68
C ALA A 153 40.26 1.37 -6.10
N CYS A 154 39.12 1.90 -5.65
CA CYS A 154 37.94 1.09 -5.37
C CYS A 154 36.96 1.25 -6.55
N VAL A 155 36.37 0.14 -7.00
CA VAL A 155 35.25 0.18 -7.94
C VAL A 155 33.98 0.15 -7.10
N GLY A 156 33.24 1.26 -7.08
CA GLY A 156 31.85 1.24 -6.64
C GLY A 156 31.05 0.43 -7.65
N MET A 157 30.94 -0.88 -7.42
CA MET A 157 30.02 -1.76 -8.15
C MET A 157 28.73 -1.84 -7.39
#